data_AF-A0A433ESV2-F1
#
_entry.id   AF-A0A433ESV2-F1
#
_cell.length_a   1.000
_cell.length_b   1.000
_cell.length_c   1.000
_cell.angle_alpha   90.00
_cell.angle_beta   90.00
_cell.angle_gamma   90.00
#
_symmetry.space_group_name_H-M   'P 1'
#
loop_
_entity.id
_entity.type
_entity.pdbx_description
1 polymer ?
#
loop_
_entity_poly.entity_id
_entity_poly.type
_entity_poly.pdbx_seq_one_letter_code
_entity_poly.pdbx_strand_id
1 'polypeptide(L)'
;MFWQLQMAFGKNFYPQLNQTYRAMLNTEKNELNSDQVKIQNFIIHASKISGYNLAPFFQEWGLQPAKENKNIISKYQRLTKPIWNNIIEESTKEHPIVQKIVPIKKIASTKEIAAKNVTINFGDEFKTMSAIKKIFTVPNLSDDEKITVVADYNSAVNTFLKDKNTLLVPVELKIAQKNKIPNIQRYLFKLNKLNNTIVFQGISDGYKGIIGLHSQDKVIKFDGNSEEIHYYFKHEMYYTIKIKNNLGELIKDIVITGDQNFAEIIKKHDLTNGIKYDENYQIEIIPAEGNCVQIFNNDKYQPLNDPKTYIIKNNNLVEIK
;
A
#
# COMPACT_ATOMS: atom_id res chain seq x y z
N MET A 1 -24.39 -8.68 18.92
CA MET A 1 -23.95 -7.47 18.20
C MET A 1 -24.12 -7.53 16.67
N PHE A 2 -23.32 -8.32 15.93
CA PHE A 2 -23.26 -8.24 14.45
C PHE A 2 -24.64 -8.39 13.76
N TRP A 3 -25.40 -9.43 14.11
CA TRP A 3 -26.73 -9.63 13.54
C TRP A 3 -27.68 -8.43 13.76
N GLN A 4 -27.52 -7.68 14.85
CA GLN A 4 -28.32 -6.49 15.14
C GLN A 4 -28.13 -5.38 14.12
N LEU A 5 -26.92 -5.25 13.55
CA LEU A 5 -26.66 -4.31 12.48
C LEU A 5 -27.39 -4.72 11.20
N GLN A 6 -27.44 -6.02 10.88
CA GLN A 6 -28.25 -6.49 9.75
C GLN A 6 -29.75 -6.30 9.99
N MET A 7 -30.24 -6.54 11.20
CA MET A 7 -31.64 -6.28 11.55
C MET A 7 -31.98 -4.79 11.46
N ALA A 8 -31.09 -3.91 11.97
CA ALA A 8 -31.30 -2.47 11.96
C ALA A 8 -31.16 -1.81 10.59
N PHE A 9 -30.29 -2.34 9.73
CA PHE A 9 -29.89 -1.72 8.46
C PHE A 9 -30.20 -2.54 7.21
N GLY A 10 -30.77 -3.73 7.37
CA GLY A 10 -31.17 -4.63 6.29
C GLY A 10 -30.04 -5.48 5.71
N LYS A 11 -30.42 -6.46 4.88
CA LYS A 11 -29.54 -7.48 4.28
C LYS A 11 -28.36 -6.94 3.45
N ASN A 12 -28.43 -5.68 3.00
CA ASN A 12 -27.39 -5.08 2.17
C ASN A 12 -26.24 -4.47 2.97
N PHE A 13 -26.39 -4.35 4.30
CA PHE A 13 -25.39 -3.76 5.17
C PHE A 13 -24.05 -4.51 5.08
N TYR A 14 -24.06 -5.82 5.33
CA TYR A 14 -22.85 -6.64 5.30
C TYR A 14 -22.22 -6.80 3.92
N PRO A 15 -22.98 -7.05 2.84
CA PRO A 15 -22.43 -7.02 1.49
C PRO A 15 -21.68 -5.73 1.16
N GLN A 16 -22.19 -4.57 1.57
CA GLN A 16 -21.52 -3.28 1.34
C GLN A 16 -20.31 -3.07 2.24
N LEU A 17 -20.38 -3.53 3.49
CA LEU A 17 -19.26 -3.50 4.42
C LEU A 17 -18.09 -4.33 3.89
N ASN A 18 -18.36 -5.56 3.47
CA ASN A 18 -17.35 -6.45 2.91
C ASN A 18 -16.77 -5.91 1.59
N GLN A 19 -17.59 -5.28 0.74
CA GLN A 19 -17.09 -4.60 -0.46
C GLN A 19 -16.21 -3.39 -0.12
N THR A 20 -16.57 -2.61 0.89
CA THR A 20 -15.76 -1.47 1.37
C THR A 20 -14.40 -1.96 1.88
N TYR A 21 -14.37 -3.02 2.68
CA TYR A 21 -13.12 -3.61 3.16
C TYR A 21 -12.24 -4.13 2.03
N ARG A 22 -12.81 -4.84 1.05
CA ARG A 22 -12.03 -5.32 -0.11
C ARG A 22 -11.43 -4.17 -0.92
N ALA A 23 -12.18 -3.08 -1.09
CA ALA A 23 -11.67 -1.90 -1.79
C ALA A 23 -10.58 -1.16 -0.99
N MET A 24 -10.67 -1.14 0.33
CA MET A 24 -9.70 -0.49 1.24
C MET A 24 -8.42 -1.32 1.41
N LEU A 25 -8.53 -2.62 1.66
CA LEU A 25 -7.40 -3.54 1.83
C LEU A 25 -6.46 -3.54 0.62
N ASN A 26 -6.95 -3.20 -0.57
CA ASN A 26 -6.13 -3.09 -1.76
C ASN A 26 -5.30 -1.78 -1.79
N THR A 27 -5.78 -0.71 -1.17
CA THR A 27 -5.13 0.61 -1.17
C THR A 27 -4.32 0.93 0.09
N GLU A 28 -4.71 0.36 1.23
CA GLU A 28 -4.19 0.65 2.58
C GLU A 28 -3.78 -0.66 3.26
N LYS A 29 -3.06 -1.50 2.50
CA LYS A 29 -2.78 -2.92 2.80
C LYS A 29 -2.11 -3.19 4.15
N ASN A 30 -1.61 -2.15 4.83
CA ASN A 30 -0.84 -2.25 6.07
C ASN A 30 -1.52 -1.64 7.31
N GLU A 31 -2.79 -1.21 7.23
CA GLU A 31 -3.43 -0.52 8.36
C GLU A 31 -4.21 -1.46 9.32
N LEU A 32 -4.33 -2.77 9.06
CA LEU A 32 -5.07 -3.70 9.94
C LEU A 32 -4.15 -4.64 10.74
N ASN A 33 -3.08 -4.09 11.29
CA ASN A 33 -2.01 -4.83 11.97
C ASN A 33 -2.35 -5.26 13.42
N SER A 34 -3.40 -4.72 14.03
CA SER A 34 -3.82 -5.09 15.38
C SER A 34 -5.34 -5.21 15.52
N ASP A 35 -5.79 -5.97 16.52
CA ASP A 35 -7.22 -6.16 16.77
C ASP A 35 -7.92 -4.87 17.19
N GLN A 36 -7.22 -4.00 17.92
CA GLN A 36 -7.74 -2.67 18.26
C GLN A 36 -7.99 -1.85 16.99
N VAL A 37 -7.06 -1.86 16.03
CA VAL A 37 -7.24 -1.12 14.77
C VAL A 37 -8.36 -1.72 13.92
N LYS A 38 -8.52 -3.05 13.90
CA LYS A 38 -9.65 -3.73 13.23
C LYS A 38 -10.99 -3.31 13.82
N ILE A 39 -11.10 -3.30 15.15
CA ILE A 39 -12.31 -2.88 15.87
C ILE A 39 -12.65 -1.43 15.53
N GLN A 40 -11.66 -0.52 15.62
CA GLN A 40 -11.86 0.89 15.31
C GLN A 40 -12.30 1.13 13.87
N ASN A 41 -11.68 0.42 12.91
CA ASN A 41 -12.10 0.46 11.51
C ASN A 41 -13.54 -0.05 11.33
N PHE A 42 -13.92 -1.12 12.03
CA PHE A 42 -15.29 -1.62 12.00
C PHE A 42 -16.31 -0.58 12.43
N ILE A 43 -16.03 0.14 13.53
CA ILE A 43 -16.90 1.22 14.03
C ILE A 43 -17.06 2.33 12.97
N ILE A 44 -15.96 2.77 12.37
CA ILE A 44 -15.95 3.84 11.35
C ILE A 44 -16.72 3.42 10.10
N HIS A 45 -16.43 2.23 9.55
CA HIS A 45 -17.03 1.77 8.30
C HIS A 45 -18.50 1.39 8.47
N ALA A 46 -18.87 0.77 9.60
CA ALA A 46 -20.26 0.51 9.93
C ALA A 46 -21.05 1.83 10.00
N SER A 47 -20.50 2.87 10.63
CA SER A 47 -21.14 4.20 10.71
C SER A 47 -21.25 4.88 9.35
N LYS A 48 -20.22 4.74 8.51
CA LYS A 48 -20.21 5.27 7.14
C LYS A 48 -21.28 4.63 6.25
N ILE A 49 -21.46 3.31 6.36
CA ILE A 49 -22.39 2.56 5.51
C ILE A 49 -23.82 2.74 5.95
N SER A 50 -24.07 2.78 7.26
CA SER A 50 -25.40 3.09 7.79
C SER A 50 -25.79 4.54 7.52
N GLY A 51 -24.82 5.44 7.47
CA GLY A 51 -25.03 6.89 7.47
C GLY A 51 -25.39 7.44 8.86
N TYR A 52 -25.23 6.62 9.90
CA TYR A 52 -25.49 6.95 11.30
C TYR A 52 -24.23 6.81 12.14
N ASN A 53 -24.07 7.68 13.14
CA ASN A 53 -23.05 7.54 14.16
C ASN A 53 -23.41 6.36 15.07
N LEU A 54 -22.69 5.25 14.92
CA LEU A 54 -22.94 4.02 15.68
C LEU A 54 -22.19 3.96 17.02
N ALA A 55 -21.55 5.05 17.47
CA ALA A 55 -20.88 5.07 18.76
C ALA A 55 -21.77 4.55 19.91
N PRO A 56 -23.03 5.01 20.08
CA PRO A 56 -23.87 4.53 21.18
C PRO A 56 -24.10 3.02 21.11
N PHE A 57 -24.37 2.49 19.91
CA PHE A 57 -24.54 1.04 19.71
C PHE A 57 -23.30 0.24 20.13
N PHE A 58 -22.12 0.67 19.73
CA PHE A 58 -20.88 -0.05 20.06
C PHE A 58 -20.52 0.07 21.55
N GLN A 59 -20.87 1.19 22.18
CA GLN A 59 -20.68 1.39 23.62
C GLN A 59 -21.51 0.42 24.46
N GLU A 60 -22.76 0.14 24.07
CA GLU A 60 -23.60 -0.89 24.71
C GLU A 60 -22.99 -2.30 24.61
N TRP A 61 -22.17 -2.53 23.58
CA TRP A 61 -21.43 -3.79 23.40
C TRP A 61 -20.01 -3.76 23.98
N GLY A 62 -19.65 -2.72 24.76
CA GLY A 62 -18.33 -2.59 25.39
C GLY A 62 -17.21 -2.17 24.44
N LEU A 63 -17.51 -1.84 23.18
CA LEU A 63 -16.53 -1.42 22.17
C LEU A 63 -16.47 0.11 22.09
N GLN A 64 -15.54 0.71 22.84
CA GLN A 64 -15.40 2.16 22.89
C GLN A 64 -14.69 2.72 21.63
N PRO A 65 -15.30 3.67 20.91
CA PRO A 65 -14.60 4.39 19.84
C PRO A 65 -13.46 5.24 20.42
N ALA A 66 -12.29 5.17 19.80
CA ALA A 66 -11.15 6.03 20.12
C ALA A 66 -11.51 7.51 19.91
N LYS A 67 -10.82 8.42 20.63
CA LYS A 67 -11.11 9.87 20.60
C LYS A 67 -11.06 10.44 19.18
N GLU A 68 -10.06 10.05 18.40
CA GLU A 68 -9.92 10.42 16.99
C GLU A 68 -11.09 9.94 16.12
N ASN A 69 -11.57 8.71 16.35
CA ASN A 69 -12.65 8.11 15.57
C ASN A 69 -14.02 8.72 15.88
N LYS A 70 -14.23 9.21 17.11
CA LYS A 70 -15.44 9.97 17.48
C LYS A 70 -15.62 11.20 16.60
N ASN A 71 -14.54 11.89 16.24
CA ASN A 71 -14.59 13.04 15.32
C ASN A 71 -14.92 12.61 13.88
N ILE A 72 -14.44 11.43 13.45
CA ILE A 72 -14.73 10.91 12.11
C ILE A 72 -16.20 10.54 11.96
N ILE A 73 -16.80 9.94 12.99
CA ILE A 73 -18.19 9.44 12.95
C ILE A 73 -19.23 10.49 13.38
N SER A 74 -18.83 11.59 14.03
CA SER A 74 -19.74 12.66 14.46
C SER A 74 -20.45 13.38 13.30
N LYS A 75 -19.89 13.31 12.10
CA LYS A 75 -20.50 13.85 10.86
C LYS A 75 -21.73 13.09 10.38
N TYR A 76 -21.97 11.87 10.90
CA TYR A 76 -23.11 11.05 10.52
C TYR A 76 -24.31 11.31 11.45
N GLN A 77 -25.51 10.93 11.01
CA GLN A 77 -26.75 11.18 11.75
C GLN A 77 -26.74 10.44 13.09
N ARG A 78 -27.29 11.03 14.15
CA ARG A 78 -27.44 10.33 15.43
C ARG A 78 -28.46 9.20 15.29
N LEU A 79 -28.20 8.07 15.96
CA LEU A 79 -29.19 7.00 16.09
C LEU A 79 -30.48 7.55 16.71
N THR A 80 -31.62 7.17 16.15
CA THR A 80 -32.95 7.56 16.66
C THR A 80 -33.69 6.38 17.29
N LYS A 81 -33.13 5.17 17.21
CA LYS A 81 -33.73 3.94 17.74
C LYS A 81 -32.69 3.14 18.53
N PRO A 82 -33.12 2.44 19.60
CA PRO A 82 -32.24 1.63 20.43
C PRO A 82 -31.94 0.27 19.76
N ILE A 83 -31.21 0.29 18.65
CA ILE A 83 -30.95 -0.89 17.82
C ILE A 83 -30.16 -2.01 18.52
N TRP A 84 -29.53 -1.70 19.67
CA TRP A 84 -28.86 -2.68 20.54
C TRP A 84 -29.83 -3.63 21.24
N ASN A 85 -31.13 -3.29 21.30
CA ASN A 85 -32.17 -4.16 21.87
C ASN A 85 -32.68 -5.23 20.88
N ASN A 86 -32.17 -5.30 19.65
CA ASN A 86 -32.52 -6.38 18.73
C ASN A 86 -31.85 -7.70 19.16
N ILE A 87 -32.42 -8.42 20.11
CA ILE A 87 -31.88 -9.70 20.61
C ILE A 87 -32.37 -10.89 19.77
N ILE A 88 -32.02 -12.13 20.14
CA ILE A 88 -32.46 -13.33 19.43
C ILE A 88 -33.72 -13.86 20.11
N GLU A 89 -34.82 -13.10 20.02
CA GLU A 89 -36.16 -13.48 20.48
C GLU A 89 -37.15 -13.46 19.31
N GLU A 90 -38.22 -14.25 19.38
CA GLU A 90 -39.25 -14.37 18.32
C GLU A 90 -39.79 -12.99 17.89
N SER A 91 -40.10 -12.13 18.88
CA SER A 91 -40.61 -10.77 18.67
C SER A 91 -39.64 -9.90 17.85
N THR A 92 -38.36 -9.92 18.18
CA THR A 92 -37.30 -9.17 17.47
C THR A 92 -36.92 -9.78 16.13
N LYS A 93 -37.14 -11.09 15.95
CA LYS A 93 -36.85 -11.81 14.70
C LYS A 93 -37.92 -11.53 13.65
N GLU A 94 -39.19 -11.49 14.05
CA GLU A 94 -40.31 -11.16 13.18
C GLU A 94 -40.44 -9.64 12.97
N HIS A 95 -40.17 -8.85 14.00
CA HIS A 95 -40.34 -7.39 14.00
C HIS A 95 -39.11 -6.66 14.56
N PRO A 96 -37.99 -6.63 13.82
CA PRO A 96 -36.78 -5.97 14.28
C PRO A 96 -36.94 -4.45 14.40
N ILE A 97 -36.20 -3.84 15.33
CA ILE A 97 -36.01 -2.40 15.44
C ILE A 97 -35.14 -1.94 14.26
N VAL A 98 -35.79 -1.53 13.18
CA VAL A 98 -35.14 -1.04 11.96
C VAL A 98 -34.84 0.45 12.07
N GLN A 99 -33.57 0.85 12.04
CA GLN A 99 -33.16 2.27 11.96
C GLN A 99 -33.37 2.82 10.54
N LYS A 100 -32.81 2.13 9.54
CA LYS A 100 -32.91 2.52 8.12
C LYS A 100 -32.42 1.39 7.23
N ILE A 101 -33.18 0.95 6.24
CA ILE A 101 -32.68 -0.02 5.26
C ILE A 101 -31.64 0.64 4.35
N VAL A 102 -30.42 0.09 4.34
CA VAL A 102 -29.35 0.53 3.47
C VAL A 102 -29.66 0.08 2.03
N PRO A 103 -29.81 1.02 1.08
CA PRO A 103 -30.09 0.67 -0.32
C PRO A 103 -28.87 0.02 -0.95
N ILE A 104 -29.06 -0.87 -1.93
CA ILE A 104 -27.96 -1.49 -2.68
C ILE A 104 -27.15 -0.40 -3.38
N LYS A 105 -25.87 -0.27 -3.01
CA LYS A 105 -24.95 0.63 -3.68
C LYS A 105 -24.48 -0.01 -4.99
N LYS A 106 -24.67 0.69 -6.11
CA LYS A 106 -24.16 0.24 -7.41
C LYS A 106 -22.63 0.27 -7.40
N ILE A 107 -22.02 -0.67 -8.12
CA ILE A 107 -20.58 -0.68 -8.37
C ILE A 107 -20.30 0.35 -9.46
N ALA A 108 -19.13 0.99 -9.39
CA ALA A 108 -18.62 1.85 -10.45
C ALA A 108 -18.50 1.04 -11.75
N SER A 109 -18.34 1.77 -12.84
CA SER A 109 -18.28 1.20 -14.18
C SER A 109 -17.32 0.02 -14.30
N THR A 110 -17.79 -1.04 -14.96
CA THR A 110 -17.01 -2.23 -15.32
C THR A 110 -16.45 -2.11 -16.73
N LYS A 111 -16.34 -0.88 -17.27
CA LYS A 111 -15.70 -0.62 -18.55
C LYS A 111 -14.41 -1.42 -18.65
N GLU A 112 -14.29 -2.15 -19.75
CA GLU A 112 -13.14 -3.01 -20.00
C GLU A 112 -11.94 -2.11 -20.28
N ILE A 113 -10.95 -2.18 -19.40
CA ILE A 113 -9.66 -1.54 -19.57
C ILE A 113 -8.66 -2.64 -19.89
N ALA A 114 -7.96 -2.50 -21.01
CA ALA A 114 -6.96 -3.46 -21.42
C ALA A 114 -5.56 -2.93 -21.06
N ALA A 115 -4.76 -3.75 -20.38
CA ALA A 115 -3.34 -3.50 -20.22
C ALA A 115 -2.64 -3.65 -21.57
N LYS A 116 -1.75 -2.72 -21.89
CA LYS A 116 -0.87 -2.82 -23.05
C LYS A 116 0.29 -3.74 -22.73
N ASN A 117 0.81 -4.44 -23.72
CA ASN A 117 2.01 -5.26 -23.56
C ASN A 117 3.27 -4.37 -23.58
N VAL A 118 3.53 -3.70 -22.45
CA VAL A 118 4.67 -2.80 -22.25
C VAL A 118 5.36 -3.10 -20.94
N THR A 119 6.62 -2.70 -20.82
CA THR A 119 7.36 -2.72 -19.55
C THR A 119 7.21 -1.39 -18.83
N ILE A 120 7.26 -1.42 -17.50
CA ILE A 120 7.32 -0.20 -16.65
C ILE A 120 8.71 -0.06 -16.03
N ASN A 121 9.07 1.12 -15.57
CA ASN A 121 10.32 1.35 -14.83
C ASN A 121 10.03 1.48 -13.33
N PHE A 122 11.07 1.27 -12.53
CA PHE A 122 10.95 1.45 -11.08
C PHE A 122 10.72 2.92 -10.76
N GLY A 123 9.65 3.20 -10.00
CA GLY A 123 9.25 4.56 -9.64
C GLY A 123 8.41 5.30 -10.67
N ASP A 124 7.93 4.63 -11.74
CA ASP A 124 6.96 5.22 -12.66
C ASP A 124 5.70 5.69 -11.89
N GLU A 125 5.31 6.95 -12.08
CA GLU A 125 4.12 7.52 -11.46
C GLU A 125 2.99 7.74 -12.48
N PHE A 126 1.82 7.15 -12.22
CA PHE A 126 0.65 7.21 -13.10
C PHE A 126 -0.36 8.28 -12.67
N LYS A 127 0.14 9.49 -12.35
CA LYS A 127 -0.67 10.60 -11.84
C LYS A 127 -1.52 11.30 -12.92
N THR A 128 -1.11 11.23 -14.18
CA THR A 128 -1.79 11.90 -15.30
C THR A 128 -2.44 10.90 -16.24
N MET A 129 -3.52 11.32 -16.92
CA MET A 129 -4.18 10.48 -17.93
C MET A 129 -3.23 10.11 -19.08
N SER A 130 -2.26 10.97 -19.42
CA SER A 130 -1.22 10.65 -20.41
C SER A 130 -0.34 9.49 -19.94
N ALA A 131 0.13 9.51 -18.68
CA ALA A 131 0.91 8.42 -18.11
C ALA A 131 0.11 7.11 -18.05
N ILE A 132 -1.16 7.16 -17.63
CA ILE A 132 -2.06 6.00 -17.60
C ILE A 132 -2.23 5.42 -19.01
N LYS A 133 -2.45 6.27 -20.03
CA LYS A 133 -2.62 5.84 -21.43
C LYS A 133 -1.36 5.24 -22.05
N LYS A 134 -0.17 5.39 -21.44
CA LYS A 134 1.04 4.68 -21.89
C LYS A 134 0.95 3.18 -21.63
N ILE A 135 0.30 2.78 -20.54
CA ILE A 135 0.23 1.38 -20.08
C ILE A 135 -1.16 0.76 -20.22
N PHE A 136 -2.21 1.57 -20.38
CA PHE A 136 -3.58 1.10 -20.55
C PHE A 136 -4.26 1.68 -21.80
N THR A 137 -5.16 0.91 -22.37
CA THR A 137 -6.18 1.41 -23.31
C THR A 137 -7.40 1.82 -22.50
N VAL A 138 -7.58 3.13 -22.33
CA VAL A 138 -8.64 3.71 -21.48
C VAL A 138 -9.82 4.12 -22.37
N PRO A 139 -11.03 3.59 -22.16
CA PRO A 139 -12.23 4.01 -22.88
C PRO A 139 -12.67 5.42 -22.45
N ASN A 140 -13.63 6.01 -23.19
CA ASN A 140 -14.19 7.31 -22.82
C ASN A 140 -14.81 7.25 -21.42
N LEU A 141 -14.38 8.17 -20.55
CA LEU A 141 -14.88 8.30 -19.18
C LEU A 141 -16.05 9.28 -19.15
N SER A 142 -17.04 9.04 -18.28
CA SER A 142 -18.03 10.05 -17.93
C SER A 142 -17.42 11.10 -17.01
N ASP A 143 -18.04 12.28 -16.94
CA ASP A 143 -17.55 13.42 -16.15
C ASP A 143 -17.40 13.12 -14.65
N ASP A 144 -18.12 12.10 -14.14
CA ASP A 144 -18.10 11.67 -12.75
C ASP A 144 -17.22 10.43 -12.49
N GLU A 145 -16.59 9.86 -13.52
CA GLU A 145 -15.63 8.76 -13.42
C GLU A 145 -14.20 9.28 -13.23
N LYS A 146 -13.51 8.74 -12.23
CA LYS A 146 -12.10 9.03 -11.95
C LYS A 146 -11.29 7.76 -11.95
N ILE A 147 -10.20 7.73 -12.72
CA ILE A 147 -9.23 6.64 -12.71
C ILE A 147 -8.03 7.04 -11.87
N THR A 148 -7.61 6.13 -10.99
CA THR A 148 -6.34 6.20 -10.27
C THR A 148 -5.58 4.91 -10.50
N VAL A 149 -4.28 5.01 -10.76
CA VAL A 149 -3.40 3.85 -11.01
C VAL A 149 -2.20 3.91 -10.08
N VAL A 150 -1.88 2.80 -9.42
CA VAL A 150 -0.78 2.68 -8.46
C VAL A 150 -0.03 1.37 -8.71
N ALA A 151 1.30 1.42 -8.71
CA ALA A 151 2.15 0.22 -8.73
C ALA A 151 2.40 -0.26 -7.29
N ASP A 152 2.24 -1.56 -7.04
CA ASP A 152 2.45 -2.21 -5.74
C ASP A 152 3.74 -3.05 -5.80
N TYR A 153 4.89 -2.42 -5.56
CA TYR A 153 6.17 -3.12 -5.54
C TYR A 153 6.30 -4.05 -4.32
N ASN A 154 5.65 -3.72 -3.20
CA ASN A 154 5.71 -4.48 -1.95
C ASN A 154 5.15 -5.91 -2.10
N SER A 155 4.08 -6.11 -2.86
CA SER A 155 3.56 -7.47 -3.15
C SER A 155 4.32 -8.20 -4.25
N ALA A 156 4.90 -7.46 -5.20
CA ALA A 156 5.67 -8.00 -6.33
C ALA A 156 6.96 -8.70 -5.88
N VAL A 157 7.77 -7.97 -5.11
CA VAL A 157 9.17 -8.35 -4.85
C VAL A 157 9.23 -9.56 -3.93
N ASN A 158 8.35 -9.65 -2.94
CA ASN A 158 8.21 -10.81 -2.04
C ASN A 158 7.99 -12.15 -2.78
N THR A 159 7.16 -12.14 -3.82
CA THR A 159 6.88 -13.36 -4.60
C THR A 159 8.03 -13.63 -5.57
N PHE A 160 8.58 -12.58 -6.17
CA PHE A 160 9.58 -12.66 -7.22
C PHE A 160 10.96 -13.16 -6.75
N LEU A 161 11.39 -12.85 -5.53
CA LEU A 161 12.69 -13.29 -5.00
C LEU A 161 12.85 -14.83 -4.94
N LYS A 162 11.74 -15.58 -5.08
CA LYS A 162 11.71 -17.04 -5.15
C LYS A 162 12.05 -17.60 -6.56
N ASP A 163 11.61 -16.93 -7.64
CA ASP A 163 11.70 -17.44 -9.02
C ASP A 163 12.74 -16.70 -9.90
N LYS A 164 13.32 -15.60 -9.41
CA LYS A 164 14.56 -14.89 -9.80
C LYS A 164 14.77 -14.41 -11.26
N ASN A 165 13.90 -14.73 -12.24
CA ASN A 165 14.19 -14.44 -13.67
C ASN A 165 13.40 -13.26 -14.30
N THR A 166 12.20 -12.92 -13.82
CA THR A 166 11.43 -11.74 -14.27
C THR A 166 10.56 -11.14 -13.15
N LEU A 167 10.83 -9.88 -12.76
CA LEU A 167 10.00 -9.18 -11.78
C LEU A 167 8.73 -8.63 -12.43
N LEU A 168 7.59 -9.21 -12.04
CA LEU A 168 6.26 -8.76 -12.41
C LEU A 168 5.68 -7.90 -11.28
N VAL A 169 5.42 -6.63 -11.58
CA VAL A 169 4.86 -5.66 -10.65
C VAL A 169 3.35 -5.60 -10.82
N PRO A 170 2.55 -5.90 -9.78
CA PRO A 170 1.13 -5.62 -9.77
C PRO A 170 0.88 -4.12 -9.86
N VAL A 171 0.05 -3.73 -10.82
CA VAL A 171 -0.45 -2.38 -10.99
C VAL A 171 -1.95 -2.43 -10.76
N GLU A 172 -2.40 -1.71 -9.74
CA GLU A 172 -3.81 -1.56 -9.41
C GLU A 172 -4.40 -0.37 -10.16
N LEU A 173 -5.46 -0.63 -10.92
CA LEU A 173 -6.28 0.38 -11.55
C LEU A 173 -7.61 0.46 -10.83
N LYS A 174 -7.97 1.65 -10.36
CA LYS A 174 -9.23 1.93 -9.65
C LYS A 174 -10.06 2.92 -10.44
N ILE A 175 -11.30 2.53 -10.73
CA ILE A 175 -12.34 3.39 -11.31
C ILE A 175 -13.29 3.78 -10.18
N ALA A 176 -13.28 5.04 -9.79
CA ALA A 176 -14.18 5.61 -8.80
C ALA A 176 -15.29 6.42 -9.48
N GLN A 177 -16.51 6.33 -8.95
CA GLN A 177 -17.64 7.13 -9.39
C GLN A 177 -18.45 7.61 -8.17
N LYS A 178 -19.02 8.81 -8.26
CA LYS A 178 -19.78 9.41 -7.15
C LYS A 178 -20.89 8.46 -6.67
N ASN A 179 -20.99 8.28 -5.36
CA ASN A 179 -21.99 7.41 -4.70
C ASN A 179 -21.96 5.93 -5.13
N LYS A 180 -20.90 5.46 -5.79
CA LYS A 180 -20.73 4.05 -6.16
C LYS A 180 -19.54 3.41 -5.44
N ILE A 181 -19.47 2.09 -5.45
CA ILE A 181 -18.34 1.34 -4.91
C ILE A 181 -17.26 1.31 -6.00
N PRO A 182 -16.02 1.75 -5.74
CA PRO A 182 -14.98 1.74 -6.76
C PRO A 182 -14.74 0.34 -7.32
N ASN A 183 -14.52 0.26 -8.62
CA ASN A 183 -14.09 -0.96 -9.28
C ASN A 183 -12.56 -0.99 -9.30
N ILE A 184 -11.95 -2.09 -8.86
CA ILE A 184 -10.49 -2.25 -8.80
C ILE A 184 -10.10 -3.45 -9.67
N GLN A 185 -9.18 -3.21 -10.59
CA GLN A 185 -8.62 -4.20 -11.50
C GLN A 185 -7.11 -4.30 -11.23
N ARG A 186 -6.56 -5.51 -11.27
CA ARG A 186 -5.13 -5.76 -11.05
C ARG A 186 -4.52 -6.33 -12.31
N TYR A 187 -3.40 -5.75 -12.72
CA TYR A 187 -2.63 -6.17 -13.90
C TYR A 187 -1.17 -6.39 -13.50
N LEU A 188 -0.47 -7.28 -14.20
CA LEU A 188 0.95 -7.53 -13.97
C LEU A 188 1.76 -6.91 -15.10
N PHE A 189 2.75 -6.09 -14.76
CA PHE A 189 3.68 -5.49 -15.71
C PHE A 189 5.10 -5.95 -15.44
N LYS A 190 5.86 -6.24 -16.49
CA LYS A 190 7.29 -6.54 -16.36
C LYS A 190 8.07 -5.27 -16.04
N LEU A 191 8.90 -5.32 -15.01
CA LEU A 191 9.81 -4.24 -14.68
C LEU A 191 11.02 -4.24 -15.64
N ASN A 192 11.34 -3.07 -16.18
CA ASN A 192 12.49 -2.83 -17.02
C ASN A 192 13.73 -2.49 -16.19
N LYS A 193 14.93 -2.68 -16.75
CA LYS A 193 16.23 -2.29 -16.14
C LYS A 193 16.39 -2.71 -14.67
N LEU A 194 16.22 -4.01 -14.39
CA LEU A 194 16.39 -4.56 -13.04
C LEU A 194 17.78 -4.29 -12.44
N ASN A 195 18.81 -4.18 -13.29
CA ASN A 195 20.17 -3.80 -12.93
C ASN A 195 20.29 -2.43 -12.26
N ASN A 196 19.27 -1.56 -12.37
CA ASN A 196 19.23 -0.27 -11.71
C ASN A 196 18.48 -0.30 -10.37
N THR A 197 18.27 -1.48 -9.80
CA THR A 197 17.57 -1.65 -8.52
C THR A 197 18.38 -2.50 -7.55
N ILE A 198 18.23 -2.19 -6.27
CA ILE A 198 18.84 -2.90 -5.15
C ILE A 198 17.72 -3.20 -4.15
N VAL A 199 17.55 -4.47 -3.82
CA VAL A 199 16.47 -4.97 -2.96
C VAL A 199 17.02 -5.27 -1.57
N PHE A 200 16.31 -4.84 -0.55
CA PHE A 200 16.63 -5.07 0.85
C PHE A 200 15.69 -6.12 1.42
N GLN A 201 16.26 -7.12 2.06
CA GLN A 201 15.59 -8.20 2.73
C GLN A 201 15.79 -8.07 4.25
N GLY A 202 15.00 -8.81 5.00
CA GLY A 202 15.10 -8.95 6.44
C GLY A 202 15.09 -10.42 6.82
N ILE A 203 14.53 -10.73 7.99
CA ILE A 203 14.44 -12.10 8.47
C ILE A 203 13.78 -13.04 7.45
N SER A 204 14.35 -14.24 7.32
CA SER A 204 13.87 -15.29 6.40
C SER A 204 13.78 -14.84 4.94
N ASP A 205 14.71 -13.97 4.51
CA ASP A 205 14.80 -13.42 3.16
C ASP A 205 13.55 -12.61 2.75
N GLY A 206 12.73 -12.20 3.72
CA GLY A 206 11.51 -11.44 3.47
C GLY A 206 11.84 -10.05 2.93
N TYR A 207 11.19 -9.61 1.85
CA TYR A 207 11.42 -8.28 1.30
C TYR A 207 11.04 -7.19 2.31
N LYS A 208 11.86 -6.14 2.40
CA LYS A 208 11.64 -4.96 3.25
C LYS A 208 11.62 -3.67 2.47
N GLY A 209 12.48 -3.54 1.46
CA GLY A 209 12.57 -2.32 0.65
C GLY A 209 13.27 -2.53 -0.67
N ILE A 210 13.19 -1.51 -1.52
CA ILE A 210 13.87 -1.44 -2.80
C ILE A 210 14.29 0.01 -3.06
N ILE A 211 15.49 0.18 -3.58
CA ILE A 211 15.95 1.44 -4.15
C ILE A 211 16.25 1.24 -5.62
N GLY A 212 16.11 2.29 -6.41
CA GLY A 212 16.50 2.21 -7.81
C GLY A 212 16.47 3.54 -8.54
N LEU A 213 17.07 3.56 -9.72
CA LEU A 213 17.12 4.75 -10.57
C LEU A 213 15.88 4.84 -11.44
N HIS A 214 15.15 5.95 -11.31
CA HIS A 214 14.16 6.35 -12.30
C HIS A 214 14.83 7.26 -13.34
N SER A 215 15.31 6.64 -14.44
CA SER A 215 16.18 7.32 -15.43
C SER A 215 15.50 8.50 -16.13
N GLN A 216 14.18 8.47 -16.35
CA GLN A 216 13.47 9.56 -17.04
C GLN A 216 13.50 10.85 -16.22
N ASP A 217 13.29 10.76 -14.90
CA ASP A 217 13.25 11.93 -14.04
C ASP A 217 14.60 12.23 -13.37
N LYS A 218 15.61 11.38 -13.56
CA LYS A 218 16.90 11.41 -12.86
C LYS A 218 16.75 11.48 -11.34
N VAL A 219 16.00 10.53 -10.79
CA VAL A 219 15.74 10.42 -9.35
C VAL A 219 16.09 9.02 -8.84
N ILE A 220 16.79 8.95 -7.71
CA ILE A 220 16.93 7.74 -6.91
C ILE A 220 15.63 7.60 -6.12
N LYS A 221 14.82 6.60 -6.47
CA LYS A 221 13.55 6.31 -5.83
C LYS A 221 13.74 5.26 -4.73
N PHE A 222 12.86 5.32 -3.73
CA PHE A 222 12.83 4.43 -2.58
C PHE A 222 11.40 3.93 -2.42
N ASP A 223 11.23 2.64 -2.16
CA ASP A 223 9.97 2.06 -1.74
C ASP A 223 10.22 0.97 -0.69
N GLY A 224 9.22 0.66 0.12
CA GLY A 224 9.35 -0.35 1.16
C GLY A 224 8.07 -0.57 1.97
N ASN A 225 8.08 -1.65 2.76
CA ASN A 225 6.96 -2.02 3.62
C ASN A 225 7.18 -1.55 5.07
N SER A 226 6.13 -1.69 5.86
CA SER A 226 6.10 -1.33 7.28
C SER A 226 6.37 -2.53 8.19
N GLU A 227 6.98 -3.60 7.66
CA GLU A 227 7.37 -4.74 8.48
C GLU A 227 8.70 -4.47 9.15
N GLU A 228 8.84 -4.93 10.40
CA GLU A 228 10.13 -4.95 11.08
C GLU A 228 11.16 -5.72 10.23
N ILE A 229 12.37 -5.18 10.15
CA ILE A 229 13.43 -5.71 9.30
C ILE A 229 13.91 -7.06 9.83
N HIS A 230 14.38 -7.09 11.08
CA HIS A 230 14.91 -8.29 11.70
C HIS A 230 14.92 -8.17 13.23
N TYR A 231 13.93 -8.78 13.91
CA TYR A 231 13.75 -8.63 15.36
C TYR A 231 14.91 -9.16 16.23
N TYR A 232 15.78 -10.02 15.68
CA TYR A 232 17.00 -10.45 16.39
C TYR A 232 18.10 -9.37 16.42
N PHE A 233 18.09 -8.38 15.50
CA PHE A 233 19.06 -7.29 15.42
C PHE A 233 18.52 -6.02 16.08
N LYS A 234 18.03 -6.15 17.31
CA LYS A 234 17.33 -5.06 17.98
C LYS A 234 18.30 -3.92 18.34
N HIS A 235 18.06 -2.72 17.80
CA HIS A 235 18.96 -1.55 17.88
C HIS A 235 20.35 -1.76 17.25
N GLU A 236 20.58 -2.88 16.56
CA GLU A 236 21.82 -3.17 15.86
C GLU A 236 21.66 -2.80 14.39
N MET A 237 22.71 -2.24 13.79
CA MET A 237 22.73 -1.91 12.37
C MET A 237 22.53 -3.18 11.54
N TYR A 238 21.61 -3.12 10.57
CA TYR A 238 21.30 -4.23 9.69
C TYR A 238 21.65 -3.94 8.21
N TYR A 239 21.47 -2.70 7.76
CA TYR A 239 22.17 -2.19 6.58
C TYR A 239 22.34 -0.68 6.63
N THR A 240 23.40 -0.18 5.98
CA THR A 240 23.65 1.26 5.80
C THR A 240 23.60 1.61 4.32
N ILE A 241 22.96 2.74 3.99
CA ILE A 241 22.91 3.33 2.65
C ILE A 241 23.57 4.71 2.72
N LYS A 242 24.67 4.88 1.99
CA LYS A 242 25.34 6.18 1.84
C LYS A 242 25.21 6.66 0.40
N ILE A 243 24.89 7.93 0.23
CA ILE A 243 24.78 8.56 -1.09
C ILE A 243 25.71 9.77 -1.11
N LYS A 244 26.64 9.78 -2.06
CA LYS A 244 27.56 10.90 -2.29
C LYS A 244 27.29 11.51 -3.66
N ASN A 245 27.45 12.83 -3.77
CA ASN A 245 27.36 13.50 -5.07
C ASN A 245 28.61 13.25 -5.93
N ASN A 246 28.63 13.84 -7.13
CA ASN A 246 29.74 13.75 -8.07
C ASN A 246 31.06 14.40 -7.59
N LEU A 247 31.02 15.21 -6.53
CA LEU A 247 32.20 15.78 -5.86
C LEU A 247 32.70 14.93 -4.68
N GLY A 248 32.00 13.84 -4.37
CA GLY A 248 32.28 12.98 -3.21
C GLY A 248 31.69 13.47 -1.89
N GLU A 249 30.90 14.54 -1.89
CA GLU A 249 30.24 15.07 -0.70
C GLU A 249 29.07 14.16 -0.29
N LEU A 250 28.97 13.88 1.01
CA LEU A 250 27.94 13.01 1.58
C LEU A 250 26.58 13.71 1.60
N ILE A 251 25.62 13.21 0.82
CA ILE A 251 24.25 13.73 0.72
C ILE A 251 23.31 13.03 1.70
N LYS A 252 23.47 11.71 1.86
CA LYS A 252 22.71 10.92 2.84
C LYS A 252 23.60 9.86 3.46
N ASP A 253 23.43 9.66 4.76
CA ASP A 253 23.95 8.53 5.53
C ASP A 253 22.79 7.94 6.31
N ILE A 254 22.31 6.78 5.87
CA ILE A 254 21.09 6.16 6.38
C ILE A 254 21.50 4.84 7.02
N VAL A 255 21.63 4.86 8.34
CA VAL A 255 21.86 3.66 9.15
C VAL A 255 20.50 3.10 9.57
N ILE A 256 20.23 1.86 9.19
CA ILE A 256 18.95 1.20 9.44
C ILE A 256 19.18 0.03 10.39
N THR A 257 18.46 0.01 11.51
CA THR A 257 18.56 -1.06 12.52
C THR A 257 17.51 -2.14 12.32
N GLY A 258 17.73 -3.33 12.88
CA GLY A 258 16.83 -4.49 12.69
C GLY A 258 15.40 -4.27 13.22
N ASP A 259 15.23 -3.45 14.25
CA ASP A 259 13.94 -3.12 14.86
C ASP A 259 13.16 -1.99 14.13
N GLN A 260 13.72 -1.45 13.05
CA GLN A 260 13.06 -0.44 12.23
C GLN A 260 12.29 -1.09 11.06
N ASN A 261 11.49 -0.28 10.36
CA ASN A 261 10.87 -0.66 9.09
C ASN A 261 11.20 0.35 7.98
N PHE A 262 11.27 -0.14 6.74
CA PHE A 262 11.76 0.65 5.60
C PHE A 262 10.82 1.81 5.24
N ALA A 263 9.50 1.63 5.39
CA ALA A 263 8.51 2.68 5.14
C ALA A 263 8.69 3.89 6.09
N GLU A 264 9.02 3.67 7.36
CA GLU A 264 9.33 4.74 8.31
C GLU A 264 10.66 5.42 8.00
N ILE A 265 11.67 4.66 7.56
CA ILE A 265 12.95 5.23 7.11
C ILE A 265 12.75 6.20 5.95
N ILE A 266 11.93 5.83 4.96
CA ILE A 266 11.61 6.72 3.83
C ILE A 266 11.02 8.05 4.29
N LYS A 267 10.12 8.01 5.29
CA LYS A 267 9.51 9.21 5.86
C LYS A 267 10.52 10.01 6.70
N LYS A 268 11.25 9.35 7.59
CA LYS A 268 12.22 9.96 8.52
C LYS A 268 13.34 10.71 7.79
N HIS A 269 13.75 10.23 6.62
CA HIS A 269 14.84 10.82 5.84
C HIS A 269 14.37 11.67 4.64
N ASP A 270 13.07 12.00 4.56
CA ASP A 270 12.45 12.79 3.48
C ASP A 270 12.65 12.21 2.07
N LEU A 271 12.58 10.88 1.94
CA LEU A 271 12.88 10.15 0.70
C LEU A 271 11.65 9.87 -0.16
N THR A 272 10.46 10.34 0.24
CA THR A 272 9.18 10.05 -0.46
C THR A 272 9.19 10.53 -1.92
N ASN A 273 9.85 11.65 -2.20
CA ASN A 273 9.99 12.18 -3.56
C ASN A 273 11.26 11.65 -4.27
N GLY A 274 12.08 10.87 -3.57
CA GLY A 274 13.41 10.43 -3.99
C GLY A 274 14.47 11.52 -3.92
N ILE A 275 15.67 11.19 -4.40
CA ILE A 275 16.84 12.09 -4.43
C ILE A 275 17.21 12.35 -5.88
N LYS A 276 17.22 13.61 -6.32
CA LYS A 276 17.74 13.98 -7.64
C LYS A 276 19.22 13.62 -7.74
N TYR A 277 19.63 13.06 -8.86
CA TYR A 277 21.02 12.66 -9.08
C TYR A 277 21.58 13.24 -10.38
N ASP A 278 22.91 13.38 -10.40
CA ASP A 278 23.71 13.58 -11.60
C ASP A 278 24.60 12.37 -11.87
N GLU A 279 25.22 12.35 -13.05
CA GLU A 279 26.25 11.36 -13.37
C GLU A 279 27.40 11.44 -12.34
N ASN A 280 27.99 10.29 -12.04
CA ASN A 280 29.04 10.09 -11.03
C ASN A 280 28.61 10.21 -9.56
N TYR A 281 27.32 10.35 -9.26
CA TYR A 281 26.82 10.10 -7.91
C TYR A 281 27.17 8.66 -7.47
N GLN A 282 27.50 8.49 -6.19
CA GLN A 282 27.86 7.19 -5.63
C GLN A 282 26.81 6.73 -4.61
N ILE A 283 26.46 5.44 -4.67
CA ILE A 283 25.60 4.77 -3.70
C ILE A 283 26.40 3.62 -3.10
N GLU A 284 26.73 3.74 -1.82
CA GLU A 284 27.44 2.73 -1.05
C GLU A 284 26.46 2.00 -0.14
N ILE A 285 26.47 0.67 -0.22
CA ILE A 285 25.61 -0.22 0.55
C ILE A 285 26.48 -1.10 1.44
N ILE A 286 26.18 -1.10 2.73
CA ILE A 286 26.92 -1.85 3.75
C ILE A 286 25.92 -2.81 4.42
N PRO A 287 25.89 -4.10 4.06
CA PRO A 287 25.05 -5.10 4.72
C PRO A 287 25.65 -5.54 6.06
N ALA A 288 24.81 -5.87 7.05
CA ALA A 288 25.27 -6.46 8.31
C ALA A 288 25.50 -7.98 8.20
N GLU A 289 24.76 -8.65 7.32
CA GLU A 289 24.89 -10.08 7.06
C GLU A 289 24.82 -10.39 5.57
N GLY A 290 25.36 -11.54 5.15
CA GLY A 290 25.17 -12.01 3.79
C GLY A 290 23.69 -12.21 3.47
N ASN A 291 23.30 -11.98 2.21
CA ASN A 291 21.92 -12.16 1.72
C ASN A 291 20.88 -11.13 2.16
N CYS A 292 21.14 -10.23 3.14
CA CYS A 292 20.17 -9.18 3.50
C CYS A 292 19.95 -8.11 2.42
N VAL A 293 20.81 -8.07 1.40
CA VAL A 293 20.67 -7.22 0.22
C VAL A 293 20.84 -8.06 -1.05
N GLN A 294 19.99 -7.81 -2.04
CA GLN A 294 20.03 -8.44 -3.35
C GLN A 294 20.27 -7.40 -4.44
N ILE A 295 21.16 -7.73 -5.36
CA ILE A 295 21.52 -6.89 -6.51
C ILE A 295 21.25 -7.67 -7.80
N PHE A 296 20.78 -6.98 -8.84
CA PHE A 296 20.53 -7.65 -10.10
C PHE A 296 21.80 -7.70 -10.95
N ASN A 297 22.31 -8.90 -11.20
CA ASN A 297 23.51 -9.16 -11.98
C ASN A 297 23.39 -10.48 -12.74
N ASN A 298 23.89 -10.54 -13.99
CA ASN A 298 23.80 -11.69 -14.88
C ASN A 298 22.36 -12.24 -14.98
N ASP A 299 21.42 -11.35 -15.29
CA ASP A 299 19.99 -11.65 -15.49
C ASP A 299 19.25 -12.24 -14.28
N LYS A 300 19.83 -12.14 -13.07
CA LYS A 300 19.20 -12.62 -11.82
C LYS A 300 19.58 -11.77 -10.62
N TYR A 301 18.75 -11.78 -9.58
CA TYR A 301 19.14 -11.22 -8.29
C TYR A 301 20.11 -12.15 -7.56
N GLN A 302 21.17 -11.56 -7.01
CA GLN A 302 22.22 -12.24 -6.28
C GLN A 302 22.48 -11.57 -4.94
N PRO A 303 22.85 -12.34 -3.91
CA PRO A 303 23.19 -11.80 -2.60
C PRO A 303 24.38 -10.84 -2.67
N LEU A 304 24.29 -9.74 -1.93
CA LEU A 304 25.40 -8.85 -1.62
C LEU A 304 25.99 -9.28 -0.27
N ASN A 305 27.22 -9.81 -0.28
CA ASN A 305 27.86 -10.34 0.93
C ASN A 305 28.79 -9.34 1.62
N ASP A 306 29.34 -8.39 0.87
CA ASP A 306 30.31 -7.41 1.34
C ASP A 306 29.84 -6.00 0.98
N PRO A 307 30.34 -4.96 1.68
CA PRO A 307 30.09 -3.58 1.31
C PRO A 307 30.44 -3.33 -0.16
N LYS A 308 29.54 -2.66 -0.88
CA LYS A 308 29.76 -2.28 -2.29
C LYS A 308 29.36 -0.87 -2.57
N THR A 309 30.12 -0.25 -3.48
CA THR A 309 29.81 1.07 -4.00
C THR A 309 29.42 0.97 -5.47
N TYR A 310 28.35 1.69 -5.83
CA TYR A 310 27.87 1.85 -7.19
C TYR A 310 28.04 3.30 -7.59
N ILE A 311 28.52 3.54 -8.80
CA ILE A 311 28.52 4.84 -9.44
C ILE A 311 27.39 4.92 -10.46
N ILE A 312 26.69 6.04 -10.53
CA ILE A 312 25.72 6.30 -11.59
C ILE A 312 26.48 6.70 -12.86
N LYS A 313 26.41 5.85 -13.89
CA LYS A 313 27.01 6.09 -15.20
C LYS A 313 26.02 5.81 -16.33
N ASN A 314 25.80 6.79 -17.19
CA ASN A 314 24.81 6.78 -18.26
C ASN A 314 23.41 6.39 -17.75
N ASN A 315 23.00 6.94 -16.60
CA ASN A 315 21.77 6.59 -15.87
C ASN A 315 21.64 5.11 -15.48
N ASN A 316 22.75 4.40 -15.28
CA ASN A 316 22.75 3.04 -14.74
C ASN A 316 23.62 2.93 -13.50
N LEU A 317 23.28 2.02 -12.59
CA LEU A 317 24.15 1.65 -11.48
C LEU A 317 25.27 0.77 -12.02
N VAL A 318 26.52 1.21 -11.81
CA VAL A 318 27.72 0.47 -12.18
C VAL A 318 28.54 0.24 -10.93
N GLU A 319 28.79 -1.02 -10.60
CA GLU A 319 29.66 -1.37 -9.47
C GLU A 319 31.08 -0.82 -9.72
N ILE A 320 31.68 -0.21 -8.69
CA ILE A 320 33.08 0.20 -8.68
C ILE A 320 33.85 -0.63 -7.66
N LYS A 321 35.11 -0.93 -8.00
CA LYS A 321 36.03 -1.73 -7.19
C LYS A 321 36.63 -0.95 -6.05
#